data_AF-A0A017TI42-F1
#
_entry.id   AF-A0A017TI42-F1
#
_cell.length_a   1.000
_cell.length_b   1.000
_cell.length_c   1.000
_cell.angle_alpha   90.00
_cell.angle_beta   90.00
_cell.angle_gamma   90.00
#
_symmetry.space_group_name_H-M   'P 1'
#
loop_
_entity.id
_entity.type
_entity.pdbx_description
1 polymer ?
#
loop_
_entity_poly.entity_id
_entity_poly.type
_entity_poly.pdbx_seq_one_letter_code
_entity_poly.pdbx_strand_id
1 'polypeptide(L)'
;MPLIDTEEAARRLARAIASDLSLYNEEKIVQGVQQDDLFNVLSEEIEEGRALYKSRVLPDLYQKNFYDRAIVDILIKSKSHVKSKMW
;
A
#
# COMPACT_ATOMS: atom_id res chain seq x y z
N MET A 1 -8.21 20.17 7.53
CA MET A 1 -6.75 20.21 7.36
C MET A 1 -6.45 20.59 5.91
N PRO A 2 -5.41 21.37 5.63
CA PRO A 2 -4.96 21.59 4.26
C PRO A 2 -4.57 20.25 3.62
N LEU A 3 -4.75 20.15 2.30
CA LEU A 3 -4.26 19.00 1.53
C LEU A 3 -2.72 19.02 1.50
N ILE A 4 -2.13 17.83 1.52
CA ILE A 4 -0.69 17.64 1.35
C ILE A 4 -0.29 18.00 -0.08
N ASP A 5 0.66 18.89 -0.22
CA ASP A 5 1.15 19.44 -1.49
C ASP A 5 2.63 19.13 -1.78
N THR A 6 3.37 18.60 -0.80
CA THR A 6 4.76 18.19 -0.98
C THR A 6 4.88 16.69 -1.26
N GLU A 7 5.77 16.33 -2.19
CA GLU A 7 6.04 14.91 -2.50
C GLU A 7 6.55 14.14 -1.28
N GLU A 8 7.32 14.76 -0.40
CA GLU A 8 7.86 14.11 0.80
C GLU A 8 6.77 13.72 1.78
N ALA A 9 5.86 14.65 2.14
CA ALA A 9 4.75 14.34 3.02
C ALA A 9 3.79 13.33 2.40
N ALA A 10 3.59 13.39 1.09
CA ALA A 10 2.77 12.43 0.35
C ALA A 10 3.38 11.01 0.40
N ARG A 11 4.70 10.86 0.27
CA ARG A 11 5.38 9.56 0.43
C ARG A 11 5.29 9.05 1.86
N ARG A 12 5.43 9.93 2.86
CA ARG A 12 5.29 9.56 4.28
C ARG A 12 3.88 9.04 4.57
N LEU A 13 2.84 9.72 4.09
CA LEU A 13 1.45 9.27 4.26
C LEU A 13 1.20 7.92 3.55
N ALA A 14 1.67 7.77 2.31
CA ALA A 14 1.54 6.49 1.59
C ALA A 14 2.15 5.32 2.36
N ARG A 15 3.35 5.52 2.93
CA ARG A 15 4.02 4.51 3.76
C ARG A 15 3.30 4.27 5.08
N ALA A 16 2.74 5.30 5.72
CA ALA A 16 1.97 5.12 6.94
C ALA A 16 0.74 4.24 6.69
N ILE A 17 -0.04 4.53 5.64
CA ILE A 17 -1.22 3.73 5.28
C ILE A 17 -0.83 2.29 4.93
N ALA A 18 0.21 2.09 4.14
CA ALA A 18 0.67 0.74 3.79
C ALA A 18 1.23 -0.04 4.99
N SER A 19 1.87 0.63 5.95
CA SER A 19 2.30 0.02 7.21
C SER A 19 1.10 -0.40 8.07
N ASP A 20 0.07 0.43 8.15
CA ASP A 20 -1.18 0.08 8.87
C ASP A 20 -1.84 -1.14 8.22
N LEU A 21 -1.95 -1.16 6.88
CA LEU A 21 -2.43 -2.32 6.14
C LEU A 21 -1.63 -3.59 6.46
N SER A 22 -0.31 -3.49 6.48
CA SER A 22 0.56 -4.62 6.83
C SER A 22 0.33 -5.09 8.27
N LEU A 23 0.18 -4.16 9.21
CA LEU A 23 0.03 -4.47 10.62
C LEU A 23 -1.28 -5.20 10.91
N TYR A 24 -2.38 -4.78 10.26
CA TYR A 24 -3.71 -5.32 10.53
C TYR A 24 -4.10 -6.51 9.65
N ASN A 25 -3.40 -6.76 8.54
CA ASN A 25 -3.76 -7.79 7.56
C ASN A 25 -2.64 -8.82 7.30
N GLU A 26 -1.73 -9.02 8.26
CA GLU A 26 -0.55 -9.90 8.10
C GLU A 26 -0.91 -11.30 7.58
N GLU A 27 -1.92 -11.95 8.14
CA GLU A 27 -2.34 -13.29 7.72
C GLU A 27 -2.84 -13.31 6.27
N LYS A 28 -3.70 -12.36 5.89
CA LYS A 28 -4.19 -12.21 4.52
C LYS A 28 -3.05 -11.93 3.54
N ILE A 29 -2.07 -11.12 3.95
CA ILE A 29 -0.91 -10.78 3.12
C ILE A 29 -0.06 -12.03 2.87
N VAL A 30 0.26 -12.78 3.92
CA VAL A 30 1.04 -14.02 3.79
C VAL A 30 0.31 -15.01 2.88
N GLN A 31 -1.00 -15.19 3.06
CA GLN A 31 -1.81 -16.06 2.20
C GLN A 31 -1.82 -15.58 0.74
N GLY A 32 -2.08 -14.29 0.51
CA GLY A 32 -2.11 -13.69 -0.81
C GLY A 32 -0.76 -13.77 -1.52
N VAL A 33 0.35 -13.55 -0.81
CA VAL A 33 1.71 -13.74 -1.35
C VAL A 33 1.97 -15.20 -1.70
N GLN A 34 1.61 -16.15 -0.83
CA GLN A 34 1.80 -17.59 -1.09
C GLN A 34 1.04 -18.07 -2.33
N GLN A 35 -0.14 -17.50 -2.56
CA GLN A 35 -1.04 -17.88 -3.65
C GLN A 35 -0.86 -17.04 -4.92
N ASP A 36 0.01 -16.03 -4.90
CA ASP A 36 0.16 -15.03 -5.99
C ASP A 36 -1.17 -14.32 -6.30
N ASP A 37 -1.93 -13.97 -5.24
CA ASP A 37 -3.27 -13.41 -5.31
C ASP A 37 -3.47 -12.19 -4.38
N LEU A 38 -2.36 -11.58 -3.93
CA LEU A 38 -2.36 -10.54 -2.90
C LEU A 38 -3.33 -9.38 -3.18
N PHE A 39 -3.31 -8.86 -4.41
CA PHE A 39 -4.10 -7.69 -4.79
C PHE A 39 -5.61 -7.98 -4.84
N ASN A 40 -6.00 -9.23 -5.05
CA ASN A 40 -7.41 -9.62 -4.99
C ASN A 40 -7.85 -9.82 -3.54
N VAL A 41 -7.05 -10.53 -2.74
CA VAL A 41 -7.34 -10.80 -1.32
C VAL A 41 -7.42 -9.52 -0.49
N LEU A 42 -6.56 -8.52 -0.77
CA LEU A 42 -6.55 -7.22 -0.08
C LEU A 42 -7.19 -6.08 -0.90
N SER A 43 -8.01 -6.40 -1.90
CA SER A 43 -8.58 -5.40 -2.82
C SER A 43 -9.36 -4.31 -2.08
N GLU A 44 -10.20 -4.70 -1.11
CA GLU A 44 -11.02 -3.78 -0.31
C GLU A 44 -10.14 -2.85 0.52
N GLU A 45 -9.19 -3.38 1.28
CA GLU A 45 -8.34 -2.60 2.17
C GLU A 45 -7.36 -1.68 1.40
N ILE A 46 -6.88 -2.13 0.23
CA ILE A 46 -6.05 -1.31 -0.66
C ILE A 46 -6.88 -0.15 -1.24
N GLU A 47 -8.12 -0.39 -1.66
CA GLU A 47 -8.95 0.69 -2.21
C GLU A 47 -9.41 1.68 -1.13
N GLU A 48 -9.68 1.21 0.09
CA GLU A 48 -9.92 2.09 1.25
C GLU A 48 -8.70 2.96 1.56
N GLY A 49 -7.51 2.35 1.63
CA GLY A 49 -6.26 3.07 1.82
C GLY A 49 -5.98 4.06 0.69
N ARG A 50 -6.31 3.71 -0.55
CA ARG A 50 -6.22 4.60 -1.72
C ARG A 50 -7.17 5.77 -1.62
N ALA A 51 -8.41 5.55 -1.19
CA ALA A 51 -9.40 6.60 -0.99
C ALA A 51 -8.97 7.57 0.12
N LEU A 52 -8.46 7.04 1.24
CA LEU A 52 -7.89 7.84 2.32
C LEU A 52 -6.71 8.67 1.82
N TYR A 53 -5.78 8.06 1.09
CA TYR A 53 -4.63 8.75 0.50
C TYR A 53 -5.07 9.91 -0.39
N LYS A 54 -6.02 9.65 -1.30
CA LYS A 54 -6.56 10.67 -2.20
C LYS A 54 -7.20 11.82 -1.42
N SER A 55 -8.00 11.53 -0.40
CA SER A 55 -8.67 12.58 0.40
C SER A 55 -7.72 13.56 1.12
N ARG A 56 -6.43 13.21 1.25
CA ARG A 56 -5.44 13.98 2.03
C ARG A 56 -4.37 14.66 1.19
N VAL A 57 -4.29 14.37 -0.11
CA VAL A 57 -3.18 14.78 -0.98
C VAL A 57 -3.73 15.52 -2.19
N LEU A 58 -2.99 16.52 -2.69
CA LEU A 58 -3.34 17.21 -3.93
C LEU A 58 -3.43 16.26 -5.14
N PRO A 59 -4.38 16.46 -6.07
CA PRO A 59 -4.56 15.60 -7.23
C PRO A 59 -3.30 15.39 -8.09
N ASP A 60 -2.46 16.42 -8.22
CA ASP A 60 -1.23 16.36 -9.01
C ASP A 60 -0.22 15.31 -8.50
N LEU A 61 -0.29 14.99 -7.20
CA LEU A 61 0.58 14.01 -6.58
C LEU A 61 0.07 12.58 -6.74
N TYR A 62 -1.19 12.37 -7.14
CA TYR A 62 -1.71 11.02 -7.42
C TYR A 62 -0.94 10.37 -8.57
N GLN A 63 -0.62 11.16 -9.60
CA GLN A 63 0.08 10.70 -10.80
C GLN A 63 1.52 10.25 -10.52
N LYS A 64 2.05 10.55 -9.33
CA LYS A 64 3.41 10.17 -8.91
C LYS A 64 3.48 8.74 -8.38
N ASN A 65 2.35 8.04 -8.24
CA ASN A 65 2.26 6.63 -7.82
C ASN A 65 2.95 6.32 -6.48
N PHE A 66 2.96 7.28 -5.54
CA PHE A 66 3.59 7.06 -4.23
C PHE A 66 2.87 6.00 -3.40
N TYR A 67 1.54 5.95 -3.49
CA TYR A 67 0.73 4.96 -2.81
C TYR A 67 1.04 3.54 -3.31
N ASP A 68 0.94 3.31 -4.62
CA ASP A 68 1.20 1.99 -5.21
C ASP A 68 2.63 1.50 -4.94
N ARG A 69 3.62 2.41 -4.98
CA ARG A 69 5.00 2.08 -4.59
C ARG A 69 5.11 1.65 -3.13
N ALA A 70 4.41 2.34 -2.22
CA ALA A 70 4.40 1.97 -0.80
C ALA A 70 3.75 0.60 -0.58
N ILE A 71 2.67 0.28 -1.30
CA ILE A 71 2.03 -1.03 -1.27
C ILE A 71 3.00 -2.14 -1.69
N VAL A 72 3.70 -1.98 -2.81
CA VAL A 72 4.68 -2.99 -3.26
C VAL A 72 5.86 -3.10 -2.28
N ASP A 73 6.42 -1.98 -1.84
CA ASP A 73 7.56 -1.95 -0.91
C ASP A 73 7.25 -2.63 0.42
N ILE A 74 6.03 -2.42 0.95
CA ILE A 74 5.69 -2.84 2.32
C ILE A 74 4.94 -4.17 2.33
N LEU A 75 3.99 -4.41 1.41
CA LEU A 75 3.19 -5.64 1.44
C LEU A 75 3.85 -6.80 0.70
N ILE A 76 4.69 -6.53 -0.32
CA ILE A 76 5.32 -7.58 -1.14
C ILE A 76 6.79 -7.72 -0.77
N LYS A 77 7.58 -6.66 -0.93
CA LYS A 77 9.04 -6.73 -0.77
C LYS A 77 9.47 -7.11 0.64
N SER A 78 8.72 -6.69 1.67
CA SER A 78 8.99 -7.11 3.06
C SER A 78 8.75 -8.61 3.30
N LYS A 79 7.97 -9.27 2.43
CA LYS A 79 7.57 -10.67 2.51
C LYS A 79 8.36 -11.58 1.57
N SER A 80 9.51 -11.14 1.08
CA SER A 80 10.39 -11.94 0.20
C SER A 80 10.85 -13.27 0.81
N HIS A 81 10.74 -13.43 2.13
CA HIS A 81 11.04 -14.67 2.85
C HIS A 81 9.88 -15.68 2.83
N VAL A 82 8.67 -15.27 2.45
CA VAL A 82 7.51 -16.15 2.30
C VAL A 82 7.72 -17.02 1.06
N LYS A 83 7.22 -18.26 1.05
CA LYS A 83 7.31 -19.09 -0.15
C LYS A 83 6.23 -18.66 -1.15
N SER A 84 6.61 -18.22 -2.34
CA SER A 84 5.68 -17.85 -3.42
C SER A 84 6.21 -18.35 -4.77
N LYS A 85 5.34 -18.38 -5.79
CA LYS A 85 5.73 -18.62 -7.19
C LYS A 85 6.23 -17.36 -7.89
N MET A 86 6.04 -16.19 -7.27
CA MET A 86 6.46 -14.89 -7.79
C MET A 86 7.99 -14.70 -7.83
N TRP A 87 8.75 -15.54 -7.10
CA TRP A 87 10.21 -15.53 -7.01
C TRP A 87 10.82 -16.93 -6.94
#